data_AF-A0A9Q1B2G9-F1
#
_entry.id   AF-A0A9Q1B2G9-F1
#
_cell.length_a   1.000
_cell.length_b   1.000
_cell.length_c   1.000
_cell.angle_alpha   90.00
_cell.angle_beta   90.00
_cell.angle_gamma   90.00
#
_symmetry.space_group_name_H-M   'P 1'
#
loop_
_entity.id
_entity.type
_entity.pdbx_description
1 polymer ?
#
loop_
_entity_poly.entity_id
_entity_poly.type
_entity_poly.pdbx_seq_one_letter_code
_entity_poly.pdbx_strand_id
1 'polypeptide(L)'
;MAEPGSNPPEPIVAPGASVADLLEGAVVGDGEEGGEEGEAAAPVTTRAPEETTVLLFPGQGSQFVGMGRGLLRYPNVRDLFRVAQEVLGYDLLDLCLNGPRAELDRTVHSQPAVFVSSLAAVEKLHHQCPAIVENCVAAAGFSIGEYAALVFAGAMDYSEALYAVKVRAEAMQEASEAVPSGMISVVGRNKSDYFAACSDAREYCKSINIENPVCEVSNYLFPDGRVIAGHLQALEFLQKNSKRYSFGRVKMLPVSGAFHTQLMHSATEPLSEVLKSINIQSPLIRVYSNVDCNIYKHPKTSKNC
;
A
#
# COMPACT_ATOMS: atom_id res chain seq x y z
N MET A 1 -29.34 -9.23 -18.68
CA MET A 1 -29.90 -8.38 -17.61
C MET A 1 -28.84 -8.32 -16.52
N ALA A 2 -28.10 -7.22 -16.44
CA ALA A 2 -27.14 -6.96 -15.38
C ALA A 2 -27.63 -5.72 -14.64
N GLU A 3 -27.79 -5.82 -13.32
CA GLU A 3 -28.22 -4.70 -12.49
C GLU A 3 -27.09 -3.68 -12.31
N PRO A 4 -27.41 -2.39 -12.13
CA PRO A 4 -26.43 -1.31 -12.07
C PRO A 4 -25.80 -1.17 -10.67
N GLY A 5 -24.58 -0.64 -10.69
CA GLY A 5 -23.71 -0.23 -9.58
C GLY A 5 -24.31 -0.19 -8.17
N SER A 6 -23.71 -0.98 -7.28
CA SER A 6 -23.83 -0.77 -5.84
C SER A 6 -23.24 0.59 -5.48
N ASN A 7 -24.10 1.52 -5.08
CA ASN A 7 -23.67 2.73 -4.37
C ASN A 7 -22.79 2.35 -3.16
N PRO A 8 -21.85 3.22 -2.75
CA PRO A 8 -21.14 3.01 -1.49
C PRO A 8 -22.15 2.80 -0.36
N PRO A 9 -21.88 1.88 0.59
CA PRO A 9 -22.75 1.70 1.74
C PRO A 9 -22.92 3.04 2.48
N GLU A 10 -24.11 3.27 3.08
CA GLU A 10 -24.32 4.38 4.01
C GLU A 10 -23.18 4.40 5.05
N PRO A 11 -22.73 5.57 5.53
CA PRO A 11 -21.61 5.68 6.45
C PRO A 11 -21.85 4.78 7.67
N ILE A 12 -21.11 3.67 7.70
CA ILE A 12 -21.11 2.73 8.81
C ILE A 12 -20.51 3.47 10.00
N VAL A 13 -21.20 3.45 11.14
CA VAL A 13 -20.79 4.16 12.35
C VAL A 13 -19.31 3.90 12.62
N ALA A 14 -18.52 4.97 12.52
CA ALA A 14 -17.07 4.93 12.70
C ALA A 14 -16.72 4.24 14.02
N PRO A 15 -15.62 3.45 14.08
CA PRO A 15 -15.09 2.99 15.36
C PRO A 15 -14.82 4.22 16.24
N GLY A 16 -15.15 4.15 17.54
CA GLY A 16 -15.08 5.25 18.52
C GLY A 16 -14.18 6.45 18.18
N ALA A 17 -13.01 6.55 18.82
CA ALA A 17 -11.99 7.51 18.40
C ALA A 17 -11.28 6.96 17.14
N SER A 18 -11.00 7.82 16.17
CA SER A 18 -10.23 7.48 14.97
C SER A 18 -8.78 7.17 15.34
N VAL A 19 -8.12 6.30 14.58
CA VAL A 19 -6.66 6.06 14.71
C VAL A 19 -5.87 7.37 14.51
N ALA A 20 -6.42 8.31 13.75
CA ALA A 20 -5.86 9.65 13.56
C ALA A 20 -5.92 10.51 14.83
N ASP A 21 -6.89 10.27 15.73
CA ASP A 21 -7.02 11.01 17.00
C ASP A 21 -5.83 10.70 17.92
N LEU A 22 -5.13 9.59 17.69
CA LEU A 22 -3.89 9.25 18.40
C LEU A 22 -2.73 10.23 18.09
N LEU A 23 -2.86 11.08 17.08
CA LEU A 23 -1.88 12.11 16.70
C LEU A 23 -2.13 13.48 17.38
N GLU A 24 -3.03 13.60 18.35
CA GLU A 24 -3.23 14.85 19.12
C GLU A 24 -1.92 15.31 19.79
N GLY A 25 -1.21 16.25 19.13
CA GLY A 25 0.10 16.79 19.54
C GLY A 25 1.19 16.77 18.47
N ALA A 26 1.00 16.03 17.37
CA ALA A 26 2.03 15.81 16.33
C ALA A 26 2.02 16.80 15.16
N VAL A 27 1.21 17.88 15.22
CA VAL A 27 1.00 18.82 14.09
C VAL A 27 2.33 19.41 13.63
N VAL A 28 2.76 19.06 12.41
CA VAL A 28 3.91 19.70 11.75
C VAL A 28 3.37 20.77 10.81
N GLY A 29 3.50 22.04 11.20
CA GLY A 29 3.21 23.16 10.31
C GLY A 29 4.21 23.22 9.16
N ASP A 30 3.72 23.26 7.92
CA ASP A 30 4.55 23.51 6.75
C ASP A 30 4.89 25.01 6.69
N GLY A 31 6.18 25.34 6.76
CA GLY A 31 6.69 26.69 6.50
C GLY A 31 6.52 27.05 5.01
N GLU A 32 5.90 28.20 4.75
CA GLU A 32 5.68 28.72 3.40
C GLU A 32 6.98 29.26 2.78
N GLU A 33 7.24 28.88 1.52
CA GLU A 33 8.14 29.63 0.63
C GLU A 33 7.31 30.26 -0.49
N GLY A 34 7.20 31.59 -0.47
CA GLY A 34 6.53 32.41 -1.49
C GLY A 34 6.41 33.86 -1.01
N GLY A 35 7.44 34.65 -1.27
CA GLY A 35 7.62 35.97 -0.66
C GLY A 35 6.68 37.07 -1.14
N GLU A 36 6.34 37.98 -0.23
CA GLU A 36 6.70 39.40 -0.27
C GLU A 36 6.73 39.94 1.18
N GLU A 37 7.51 41.00 1.38
CA GLU A 37 8.16 41.42 2.62
C GLU A 37 7.26 41.64 3.85
N GLY A 38 7.71 41.14 5.01
CA GLY A 38 7.45 41.82 6.29
C GLY A 38 6.58 41.13 7.35
N GLU A 39 6.85 39.87 7.72
CA GLU A 39 6.59 39.41 9.09
C GLU A 39 7.48 38.19 9.39
N ALA A 40 8.16 38.17 10.55
CA ALA A 40 9.11 37.12 10.89
C ALA A 40 8.40 35.76 10.95
N ALA A 41 8.64 34.91 9.96
CA ALA A 41 8.20 33.53 9.96
C ALA A 41 8.68 32.86 11.26
N ALA A 42 7.73 32.28 12.01
CA ALA A 42 8.04 31.53 13.21
C ALA A 42 9.06 30.42 12.87
N PRO A 43 10.08 30.19 13.71
CA PRO A 43 11.12 29.21 13.41
C PRO A 43 10.49 27.82 13.27
N VAL A 44 10.74 27.17 12.13
CA VAL A 44 10.52 25.72 11.97
C VAL A 44 11.36 25.06 13.06
N THR A 45 10.71 24.55 14.11
CA THR A 45 11.39 23.84 15.18
C THR A 45 11.82 22.48 14.63
N THR A 46 13.06 22.38 14.15
CA THR A 46 13.65 21.10 13.79
C THR A 46 13.86 20.30 15.07
N ARG A 47 12.91 19.42 15.38
CA ARG A 47 13.04 18.42 16.46
C ARG A 47 14.27 17.56 16.16
N ALA A 48 15.04 17.22 17.20
CA ALA A 48 16.23 16.40 17.01
C ALA A 48 15.81 14.99 16.54
N PRO A 49 16.57 14.29 15.67
CA PRO A 49 16.18 12.97 15.18
C PRO A 49 15.81 11.97 16.28
N GLU A 50 16.53 12.01 17.40
CA GLU A 50 16.28 11.20 18.61
C GLU A 50 14.93 11.48 19.30
N GLU A 51 14.29 12.61 19.00
CA GLU A 51 12.97 13.03 19.51
C GLU A 51 11.84 12.75 18.50
N THR A 52 12.14 12.10 17.38
CA THR A 52 11.18 11.87 16.28
C THR A 52 11.03 10.40 15.93
N THR A 53 9.85 10.06 15.42
CA THR A 53 9.56 8.73 14.88
C THR A 53 9.09 8.82 13.43
N VAL A 54 9.40 7.79 12.64
CA VAL A 54 8.79 7.53 11.33
C VAL A 54 8.12 6.17 11.38
N LEU A 55 6.84 6.10 10.98
CA LEU A 55 6.11 4.83 10.90
C LEU A 55 6.04 4.31 9.47
N LEU A 56 6.48 3.07 9.28
CA LEU A 56 6.44 2.38 8.00
C LEU A 56 5.40 1.26 8.02
N PHE A 57 4.48 1.31 7.08
CA PHE A 57 3.36 0.37 6.97
C PHE A 57 3.68 -0.71 5.94
N PRO A 58 3.62 -2.02 6.30
CA PRO A 58 3.96 -3.09 5.38
C PRO A 58 2.90 -3.27 4.29
N GLY A 59 3.32 -3.89 3.19
CA GLY A 59 2.41 -4.29 2.11
C GLY A 59 1.98 -5.76 2.17
N GLN A 60 1.30 -6.20 1.11
CA GLN A 60 0.94 -7.59 0.87
C GLN A 60 2.19 -8.49 0.88
N GLY A 61 2.04 -9.70 1.42
CA GLY A 61 3.12 -10.65 1.68
C GLY A 61 3.53 -10.72 3.16
N SER A 62 3.09 -9.75 3.98
CA SER A 62 3.32 -9.73 5.42
C SER A 62 2.26 -10.48 6.24
N GLN A 63 1.16 -10.92 5.61
CA GLN A 63 0.10 -11.66 6.26
C GLN A 63 0.54 -13.06 6.73
N PHE A 64 -0.01 -13.50 7.86
CA PHE A 64 0.19 -14.84 8.40
C PHE A 64 -0.99 -15.27 9.27
N VAL A 65 -1.29 -16.57 9.29
CA VAL A 65 -2.33 -17.13 10.17
C VAL A 65 -1.90 -16.93 11.62
N GLY A 66 -2.81 -16.39 12.43
CA GLY A 66 -2.57 -15.94 13.79
C GLY A 66 -2.27 -14.44 13.93
N MET A 67 -2.18 -13.69 12.83
CA MET A 67 -2.10 -12.23 12.89
C MET A 67 -3.34 -11.65 13.59
N GLY A 68 -3.18 -10.54 14.30
CA GLY A 68 -4.25 -9.94 15.11
C GLY A 68 -4.46 -10.56 16.49
N ARG A 69 -4.10 -11.83 16.75
CA ARG A 69 -4.37 -12.53 18.03
C ARG A 69 -3.85 -11.78 19.25
N GLY A 70 -2.60 -11.34 19.19
CA GLY A 70 -1.95 -10.58 20.26
C GLY A 70 -2.44 -9.12 20.36
N LEU A 71 -3.21 -8.64 19.39
CA LEU A 71 -3.69 -7.26 19.30
C LEU A 71 -5.08 -7.09 19.95
N LEU A 72 -5.91 -8.14 20.00
CA LEU A 72 -7.30 -8.09 20.50
C LEU A 72 -7.51 -7.63 21.95
N ARG A 73 -6.42 -7.51 22.73
CA ARG A 73 -6.45 -7.02 24.11
C ARG A 73 -6.31 -5.50 24.21
N TYR A 74 -5.90 -4.84 23.13
CA TYR A 74 -5.68 -3.39 23.12
C TYR A 74 -6.97 -2.66 22.74
N PRO A 75 -7.15 -1.40 23.19
CA PRO A 75 -8.30 -0.57 22.87
C PRO A 75 -8.54 -0.49 21.35
N ASN A 76 -9.80 -0.28 20.94
CA ASN A 76 -10.28 -0.11 19.56
C ASN A 76 -10.01 -1.24 18.57
N VAL A 77 -9.08 -2.17 18.83
CA VAL A 77 -8.71 -3.25 17.91
C VAL A 77 -9.91 -4.14 17.56
N ARG A 78 -10.76 -4.46 18.54
CA ARG A 78 -11.96 -5.26 18.30
C ARG A 78 -12.97 -4.53 17.42
N ASP A 79 -13.09 -3.22 17.58
CA ASP A 79 -13.99 -2.40 16.76
C ASP A 79 -13.47 -2.25 15.34
N LEU A 80 -12.16 -2.12 15.13
CA LEU A 80 -11.56 -2.14 13.79
C LEU A 80 -11.96 -3.41 13.04
N PHE A 81 -11.78 -4.59 13.65
CA PHE A 81 -12.16 -5.85 13.02
C PHE A 81 -13.69 -6.01 12.85
N ARG A 82 -14.50 -5.49 13.77
CA ARG A 82 -15.97 -5.49 13.64
C ARG A 82 -16.43 -4.64 12.45
N VAL A 83 -15.96 -3.40 12.35
CA VAL A 83 -16.26 -2.52 11.21
C VAL A 83 -15.73 -3.13 9.92
N ALA A 84 -14.57 -3.79 9.97
CA ALA A 84 -14.06 -4.50 8.80
C ALA A 84 -14.98 -5.62 8.34
N GLN A 85 -15.56 -6.40 9.26
CA GLN A 85 -16.54 -7.41 8.90
C GLN A 85 -17.79 -6.80 8.23
N GLU A 86 -18.26 -5.65 8.71
CA GLU A 86 -19.40 -4.94 8.14
C GLU A 86 -19.11 -4.42 6.71
N VAL A 87 -17.95 -3.81 6.47
CA VAL A 87 -17.53 -3.30 5.15
C VAL A 87 -17.23 -4.44 4.15
N LEU A 88 -16.55 -5.49 4.61
CA LEU A 88 -16.09 -6.57 3.75
C LEU A 88 -17.17 -7.60 3.46
N GLY A 89 -18.12 -7.79 4.38
CA GLY A 89 -19.18 -8.79 4.28
C GLY A 89 -18.73 -10.21 4.68
N TYR A 90 -17.56 -10.36 5.30
CA TYR A 90 -17.03 -11.62 5.82
C TYR A 90 -16.18 -11.38 7.08
N ASP A 91 -16.01 -12.42 7.90
CA ASP A 91 -15.22 -12.33 9.13
C ASP A 91 -13.71 -12.33 8.83
N LEU A 92 -13.15 -11.14 8.62
CA LEU A 92 -11.72 -10.94 8.41
C LEU A 92 -10.90 -11.38 9.63
N LEU A 93 -11.44 -11.23 10.84
CA LEU A 93 -10.72 -11.58 12.07
C LEU A 93 -10.54 -13.09 12.17
N ASP A 94 -11.59 -13.88 11.96
CA ASP A 94 -11.50 -15.33 11.96
C ASP A 94 -10.49 -15.83 10.91
N LEU A 95 -10.55 -15.29 9.70
CA LEU A 95 -9.60 -15.61 8.64
C LEU A 95 -8.15 -15.28 9.04
N CYS A 96 -7.92 -14.13 9.67
CA CYS A 96 -6.60 -13.74 10.17
C CYS A 96 -6.11 -14.67 11.29
N LEU A 97 -6.99 -15.09 12.20
CA LEU A 97 -6.63 -15.88 13.38
C LEU A 97 -6.43 -17.36 13.08
N ASN A 98 -7.26 -17.91 12.19
CA ASN A 98 -7.45 -19.35 12.03
C ASN A 98 -7.20 -19.82 10.59
N GLY A 99 -7.21 -18.91 9.60
CA GLY A 99 -6.95 -19.24 8.21
C GLY A 99 -8.17 -19.88 7.51
N PRO A 100 -7.96 -20.74 6.50
CA PRO A 100 -6.69 -21.36 6.11
C PRO A 100 -5.72 -20.37 5.44
N ARG A 101 -4.42 -20.70 5.50
CA ARG A 101 -3.34 -19.88 4.92
C ARG A 101 -3.57 -19.57 3.44
N ALA A 102 -4.05 -20.55 2.67
CA ALA A 102 -4.30 -20.42 1.25
C ALA A 102 -5.35 -19.34 0.94
N GLU A 103 -6.43 -19.25 1.72
CA GLU A 103 -7.43 -18.18 1.57
C GLU A 103 -6.87 -16.84 2.01
N LEU A 104 -6.18 -16.79 3.15
CA LEU A 104 -5.57 -15.54 3.64
C LEU A 104 -4.54 -14.96 2.64
N ASP A 105 -3.85 -15.80 1.88
CA ASP A 105 -2.87 -15.36 0.87
C ASP A 105 -3.50 -14.85 -0.43
N ARG A 106 -4.81 -15.04 -0.66
CA ARG A 106 -5.51 -14.47 -1.82
C ARG A 106 -5.51 -12.94 -1.72
N THR A 107 -5.40 -12.24 -2.85
CA THR A 107 -5.26 -10.78 -2.87
C THR A 107 -6.47 -10.09 -2.24
N VAL A 108 -7.67 -10.59 -2.53
CA VAL A 108 -8.96 -10.17 -1.93
C VAL A 108 -8.99 -10.18 -0.40
N HIS A 109 -8.19 -11.02 0.24
CA HIS A 109 -8.16 -11.19 1.70
C HIS A 109 -6.90 -10.62 2.33
N SER A 110 -5.74 -10.85 1.72
CA SER A 110 -4.44 -10.38 2.22
C SER A 110 -4.36 -8.86 2.29
N GLN A 111 -4.93 -8.12 1.33
CA GLN A 111 -4.90 -6.66 1.35
C GLN A 111 -5.69 -6.07 2.54
N PRO A 112 -6.99 -6.42 2.73
CA PRO A 112 -7.71 -6.03 3.94
C PRO A 112 -7.04 -6.51 5.23
N ALA A 113 -6.53 -7.75 5.27
CA ALA A 113 -5.88 -8.30 6.47
C ALA A 113 -4.67 -7.47 6.90
N VAL A 114 -3.79 -7.14 5.95
CA VAL A 114 -2.61 -6.29 6.20
C VAL A 114 -3.04 -4.90 6.63
N PHE A 115 -3.95 -4.25 5.90
CA PHE A 115 -4.43 -2.90 6.22
C PHE A 115 -5.00 -2.80 7.65
N VAL A 116 -5.96 -3.67 8.00
CA VAL A 116 -6.62 -3.63 9.34
C VAL A 116 -5.63 -3.99 10.44
N SER A 117 -4.78 -5.00 10.23
CA SER A 117 -3.80 -5.41 11.24
C SER A 117 -2.69 -4.39 11.45
N SER A 118 -2.33 -3.61 10.43
CA SER A 118 -1.39 -2.51 10.55
C SER A 118 -1.94 -1.40 11.45
N LEU A 119 -3.20 -1.00 11.29
CA LEU A 119 -3.84 -0.01 12.16
C LEU A 119 -4.06 -0.55 13.58
N ALA A 120 -4.44 -1.83 13.72
CA ALA A 120 -4.49 -2.48 15.03
C ALA A 120 -3.11 -2.56 15.73
N ALA A 121 -2.01 -2.61 14.96
CA ALA A 121 -0.66 -2.55 15.52
C ALA A 121 -0.30 -1.14 16.00
N VAL A 122 -0.84 -0.08 15.37
CA VAL A 122 -0.73 1.30 15.85
C VAL A 122 -1.44 1.46 17.19
N GLU A 123 -2.65 0.90 17.35
CA GLU A 123 -3.38 0.93 18.64
C GLU A 123 -2.56 0.30 19.77
N LYS A 124 -1.93 -0.86 19.50
CA LYS A 124 -0.99 -1.47 20.44
C LYS A 124 0.20 -0.54 20.73
N LEU A 125 0.81 0.03 19.68
CA LEU A 125 1.99 0.87 19.82
C LEU A 125 1.70 2.10 20.67
N HIS A 126 0.58 2.79 20.39
CA HIS A 126 0.12 3.92 21.17
C HIS A 126 -0.16 3.53 22.63
N HIS A 127 -0.88 2.42 22.86
CA HIS A 127 -1.17 1.97 24.23
C HIS A 127 0.09 1.63 25.05
N GLN A 128 1.13 1.08 24.42
CA GLN A 128 2.36 0.69 25.12
C GLN A 128 3.37 1.83 25.24
N CYS A 129 3.47 2.67 24.21
CA CYS A 129 4.47 3.72 24.05
C CYS A 129 3.84 4.94 23.34
N PRO A 130 2.97 5.72 24.03
CA PRO A 130 2.25 6.84 23.40
C PRO A 130 3.16 7.84 22.69
N ALA A 131 4.29 8.15 23.31
CA ALA A 131 5.31 9.06 22.79
C ALA A 131 5.85 8.68 21.40
N ILE A 132 5.84 7.40 21.00
CA ILE A 132 6.27 7.00 19.64
C ILE A 132 5.29 7.52 18.58
N VAL A 133 3.99 7.48 18.89
CA VAL A 133 2.93 7.94 17.99
C VAL A 133 2.84 9.47 18.03
N GLU A 134 2.86 10.06 19.22
CA GLU A 134 2.82 11.53 19.42
C GLU A 134 4.03 12.27 18.81
N ASN A 135 5.19 11.60 18.74
CA ASN A 135 6.40 12.14 18.12
C ASN A 135 6.60 11.70 16.66
N CYS A 136 5.59 11.09 16.05
CA CYS A 136 5.66 10.67 14.66
C CYS A 136 5.63 11.90 13.74
N VAL A 137 6.68 12.10 12.94
CA VAL A 137 6.80 13.25 12.02
C VAL A 137 6.53 12.90 10.57
N ALA A 138 6.55 11.60 10.25
CA ALA A 138 6.28 11.10 8.91
C ALA A 138 5.79 9.64 8.92
N ALA A 139 5.02 9.29 7.90
CA ALA A 139 4.63 7.93 7.60
C ALA A 139 4.84 7.59 6.13
N ALA A 140 5.06 6.32 5.83
CA ALA A 140 5.04 5.81 4.47
C ALA A 140 4.54 4.37 4.49
N GLY A 141 3.92 3.92 3.42
CA GLY A 141 3.40 2.57 3.34
C GLY A 141 3.78 1.90 2.04
N PHE A 142 4.19 0.63 2.10
CA PHE A 142 4.57 -0.12 0.92
C PHE A 142 3.32 -0.67 0.21
N SER A 143 3.02 -0.18 -0.99
CA SER A 143 1.84 -0.61 -1.77
C SER A 143 0.54 -0.43 -0.98
N ILE A 144 -0.16 -1.51 -0.62
CA ILE A 144 -1.37 -1.45 0.21
C ILE A 144 -1.17 -0.76 1.56
N GLY A 145 0.07 -0.77 2.10
CA GLY A 145 0.40 -0.07 3.33
C GLY A 145 0.19 1.45 3.24
N GLU A 146 0.19 2.04 2.03
CA GLU A 146 -0.03 3.48 1.84
C GLU A 146 -1.42 3.92 2.34
N TYR A 147 -2.44 3.08 2.15
CA TYR A 147 -3.78 3.34 2.67
C TYR A 147 -3.77 3.37 4.20
N ALA A 148 -3.04 2.46 4.84
CA ALA A 148 -2.90 2.45 6.30
C ALA A 148 -2.12 3.69 6.79
N ALA A 149 -1.09 4.13 6.06
CA ALA A 149 -0.35 5.35 6.38
C ALA A 149 -1.23 6.61 6.24
N LEU A 150 -2.08 6.67 5.20
CA LEU A 150 -3.02 7.78 4.97
C LEU A 150 -4.11 7.84 6.05
N VAL A 151 -4.68 6.69 6.44
CA VAL A 151 -5.65 6.64 7.55
C VAL A 151 -4.99 7.02 8.87
N PHE A 152 -3.80 6.48 9.15
CA PHE A 152 -3.04 6.84 10.34
C PHE A 152 -2.77 8.35 10.41
N ALA A 153 -2.42 8.98 9.28
CA ALA A 153 -2.16 10.40 9.21
C ALA A 153 -3.44 11.27 9.13
N GLY A 154 -4.63 10.70 9.27
CA GLY A 154 -5.91 11.43 9.23
C GLY A 154 -6.33 11.93 7.84
N ALA A 155 -5.69 11.46 6.77
CA ALA A 155 -6.02 11.86 5.41
C ALA A 155 -7.24 11.13 4.83
N MET A 156 -7.56 9.94 5.34
CA MET A 156 -8.73 9.16 4.90
C MET A 156 -9.48 8.62 6.12
N ASP A 157 -10.81 8.56 6.03
CA ASP A 157 -11.61 7.81 7.00
C ASP A 157 -11.30 6.31 6.91
N TYR A 158 -11.32 5.62 8.05
CA TYR A 158 -11.02 4.20 8.14
C TYR A 158 -11.96 3.34 7.29
N SER A 159 -13.27 3.58 7.37
CA SER A 159 -14.29 2.76 6.70
C SER A 159 -14.28 2.98 5.19
N GLU A 160 -14.14 4.25 4.76
CA GLU A 160 -14.00 4.62 3.36
C GLU A 160 -12.70 4.06 2.75
N ALA A 161 -11.58 4.19 3.46
CA ALA A 161 -10.31 3.61 3.03
C ALA A 161 -10.39 2.08 2.94
N LEU A 162 -11.02 1.41 3.91
CA LEU A 162 -11.18 -0.04 3.87
C LEU A 162 -12.06 -0.47 2.68
N TYR A 163 -13.09 0.30 2.34
CA TYR A 163 -13.90 0.04 1.16
C TYR A 163 -13.08 0.21 -0.13
N ALA A 164 -12.26 1.25 -0.24
CA ALA A 164 -11.31 1.40 -1.35
C ALA A 164 -10.31 0.23 -1.42
N VAL A 165 -9.80 -0.24 -0.28
CA VAL A 165 -8.93 -1.42 -0.19
C VAL A 165 -9.65 -2.69 -0.66
N LYS A 166 -10.92 -2.89 -0.30
CA LYS A 166 -11.74 -4.01 -0.78
C LYS A 166 -11.83 -4.00 -2.31
N VAL A 167 -12.26 -2.87 -2.89
CA VAL A 167 -12.41 -2.74 -4.35
C VAL A 167 -11.08 -2.91 -5.08
N ARG A 168 -10.00 -2.32 -4.54
CA ARG A 168 -8.63 -2.53 -5.06
C ARG A 168 -8.26 -4.01 -5.06
N ALA A 169 -8.51 -4.71 -3.95
CA ALA A 169 -8.13 -6.10 -3.78
C ALA A 169 -8.90 -7.04 -4.72
N GLU A 170 -10.21 -6.82 -4.87
CA GLU A 170 -11.09 -7.52 -5.81
C GLU A 170 -10.65 -7.30 -7.26
N ALA A 171 -10.48 -6.05 -7.68
CA ALA A 171 -10.11 -5.72 -9.04
C ALA A 171 -8.69 -6.21 -9.42
N MET A 172 -7.72 -6.15 -8.49
CA MET A 172 -6.38 -6.69 -8.71
C MET A 172 -6.37 -8.23 -8.74
N GLN A 173 -7.24 -8.89 -7.97
CA GLN A 173 -7.40 -10.35 -8.03
C GLN A 173 -7.97 -10.76 -9.39
N GLU A 174 -9.02 -10.09 -9.86
CA GLU A 174 -9.62 -10.34 -11.19
C GLU A 174 -8.59 -10.13 -12.31
N ALA A 175 -7.83 -9.03 -12.27
CA ALA A 175 -6.76 -8.76 -13.24
C ALA A 175 -5.69 -9.88 -13.25
N SER A 176 -5.35 -10.40 -12.07
CA SER A 176 -4.37 -11.49 -11.92
C SER A 176 -4.88 -12.83 -12.46
N GLU A 177 -6.18 -13.10 -12.32
CA GLU A 177 -6.83 -14.31 -12.82
C GLU A 177 -7.04 -14.26 -14.34
N ALA A 178 -7.21 -13.07 -14.91
CA ALA A 178 -7.38 -12.87 -16.35
C ALA A 178 -6.10 -13.17 -17.16
N VAL A 179 -4.92 -12.87 -16.60
CA VAL A 179 -3.63 -13.05 -17.30
C VAL A 179 -2.60 -13.75 -16.40
N PRO A 180 -2.15 -14.98 -16.76
CA PRO A 180 -1.10 -15.68 -16.04
C PRO A 180 0.18 -14.85 -15.94
N SER A 181 0.47 -14.37 -14.74
CA SER A 181 1.54 -13.40 -14.49
C SER A 181 2.11 -13.56 -13.07
N GLY A 182 3.19 -12.87 -12.77
CA GLY A 182 3.81 -12.96 -11.45
C GLY A 182 4.89 -11.92 -11.20
N MET A 183 5.70 -12.16 -10.17
CA MET A 183 6.78 -11.26 -9.77
C MET A 183 8.02 -12.04 -9.31
N ILE A 184 9.21 -11.55 -9.62
CA ILE A 184 10.49 -12.05 -9.12
C ILE A 184 11.21 -10.96 -8.33
N SER A 185 11.74 -11.31 -7.16
CA SER A 185 12.70 -10.49 -6.43
C SER A 185 14.09 -10.71 -7.00
N VAL A 186 14.77 -9.61 -7.34
CA VAL A 186 16.11 -9.60 -7.91
C VAL A 186 17.03 -8.78 -7.01
N VAL A 187 18.15 -9.37 -6.62
CA VAL A 187 19.28 -8.67 -6.00
C VAL A 187 20.41 -8.64 -7.03
N GLY A 188 20.70 -7.45 -7.51
CA GLY A 188 21.75 -7.17 -8.46
C GLY A 188 23.15 -7.17 -7.84
N ARG A 189 24.15 -7.04 -8.70
CA ARG A 189 25.54 -6.69 -8.40
C ARG A 189 25.94 -5.44 -9.19
N ASN A 190 27.19 -5.01 -8.99
CA ASN A 190 27.83 -4.02 -9.86
C ASN A 190 27.68 -4.44 -11.34
N LYS A 191 27.23 -3.51 -12.19
CA LYS A 191 26.85 -3.72 -13.61
C LYS A 191 25.57 -4.53 -13.87
N SER A 192 24.64 -4.58 -12.92
CA SER A 192 23.32 -5.16 -13.20
C SER A 192 22.54 -4.31 -14.17
N ASP A 193 22.01 -4.94 -15.22
CA ASP A 193 21.23 -4.25 -16.23
C ASP A 193 19.78 -4.75 -16.22
N TYR A 194 19.00 -4.12 -15.36
CA TYR A 194 17.56 -4.39 -15.22
C TYR A 194 16.76 -4.01 -16.47
N PHE A 195 17.19 -2.97 -17.19
CA PHE A 195 16.48 -2.50 -18.37
C PHE A 195 16.67 -3.46 -19.54
N ALA A 196 17.92 -3.86 -19.82
CA ALA A 196 18.21 -4.86 -20.84
C ALA A 196 17.54 -6.20 -20.52
N ALA A 197 17.55 -6.62 -19.24
CA ALA A 197 16.86 -7.82 -18.79
C ALA A 197 15.37 -7.80 -19.16
N CYS A 198 14.64 -6.76 -18.74
CA CYS A 198 13.23 -6.60 -19.04
C CYS A 198 12.97 -6.50 -20.56
N SER A 199 13.83 -5.80 -21.32
CA SER A 199 13.71 -5.68 -22.77
C SER A 199 13.85 -7.03 -23.48
N ASP A 200 14.90 -7.78 -23.16
CA ASP A 200 15.14 -9.11 -23.74
C ASP A 200 14.04 -10.10 -23.37
N ALA A 201 13.53 -10.04 -22.13
CA ALA A 201 12.45 -10.90 -21.69
C ALA A 201 11.15 -10.63 -22.46
N ARG A 202 10.83 -9.36 -22.77
CA ARG A 202 9.71 -9.00 -23.64
C ARG A 202 9.93 -9.50 -25.07
N GLU A 203 11.14 -9.36 -25.61
CA GLU A 203 11.46 -9.85 -26.96
C GLU A 203 11.36 -11.37 -27.08
N TYR A 204 11.84 -12.10 -26.06
CA TYR A 204 11.62 -13.54 -25.94
C TYR A 204 10.13 -13.88 -25.96
N CYS A 205 9.31 -13.17 -25.19
CA CYS A 205 7.86 -13.38 -25.17
C CYS A 205 7.22 -13.17 -26.55
N LYS A 206 7.63 -12.14 -27.30
CA LYS A 206 7.17 -11.95 -28.69
C LYS A 206 7.55 -13.12 -29.58
N SER A 207 8.78 -13.65 -29.44
CA SER A 207 9.25 -14.78 -30.25
C SER A 207 8.45 -16.08 -30.04
N ILE A 208 7.73 -16.19 -28.92
CA ILE A 208 6.81 -17.29 -28.61
C ILE A 208 5.32 -16.89 -28.74
N ASN A 209 5.03 -15.81 -29.48
CA ASN A 209 3.69 -15.31 -29.81
C ASN A 209 2.84 -14.84 -28.61
N ILE A 210 3.46 -14.33 -27.54
CA ILE A 210 2.72 -13.59 -26.51
C ILE A 210 2.44 -12.18 -27.03
N GLU A 211 1.17 -11.83 -27.17
CA GLU A 211 0.73 -10.46 -27.49
C GLU A 211 1.01 -9.51 -26.33
N ASN A 212 1.44 -8.28 -26.66
CA ASN A 212 1.69 -7.20 -25.69
C ASN A 212 2.46 -7.63 -24.43
N PRO A 213 3.66 -8.23 -24.57
CA PRO A 213 4.34 -8.82 -23.43
C PRO A 213 4.82 -7.76 -22.45
N VAL A 214 4.36 -7.90 -21.20
CA VAL A 214 4.79 -7.11 -20.04
C VAL A 214 5.91 -7.83 -19.30
N CYS A 215 6.97 -7.07 -19.02
CA CYS A 215 8.04 -7.41 -18.08
C CYS A 215 8.73 -6.10 -17.69
N GLU A 216 8.56 -5.65 -16.45
CA GLU A 216 9.05 -4.36 -16.00
C GLU A 216 9.42 -4.35 -14.52
N VAL A 217 10.21 -3.37 -14.11
CA VAL A 217 10.54 -3.17 -12.70
C VAL A 217 9.31 -2.58 -12.02
N SER A 218 8.68 -3.36 -11.14
CA SER A 218 7.48 -2.97 -10.41
C SER A 218 7.78 -2.31 -9.07
N ASN A 219 8.89 -2.68 -8.41
CA ASN A 219 9.30 -2.10 -7.14
C ASN A 219 10.81 -1.85 -7.09
N TYR A 220 11.18 -0.67 -6.58
CA TYR A 220 12.55 -0.32 -6.21
C TYR A 220 12.67 -0.45 -4.69
N LEU A 221 13.34 -1.49 -4.21
CA LEU A 221 13.37 -1.82 -2.76
C LEU A 221 14.56 -1.16 -2.05
N PHE A 222 15.74 -1.26 -2.66
CA PHE A 222 17.00 -0.69 -2.19
C PHE A 222 17.94 -0.57 -3.42
N PRO A 223 19.13 0.08 -3.34
CA PRO A 223 19.93 0.41 -4.53
C PRO A 223 20.14 -0.75 -5.52
N ASP A 224 20.43 -1.94 -5.01
CA ASP A 224 20.63 -3.15 -5.80
C ASP A 224 19.43 -4.10 -5.81
N GLY A 225 18.34 -3.78 -5.10
CA GLY A 225 17.20 -4.68 -4.88
C GLY A 225 15.96 -4.20 -5.59
N ARG A 226 15.43 -5.02 -6.50
CA ARG A 226 14.23 -4.70 -7.27
C ARG A 226 13.27 -5.87 -7.32
N VAL A 227 12.01 -5.57 -7.58
CA VAL A 227 11.04 -6.56 -8.02
C VAL A 227 10.75 -6.33 -9.49
N ILE A 228 10.81 -7.40 -10.28
CA ILE A 228 10.40 -7.40 -11.69
C ILE A 228 9.10 -8.18 -11.78
N ALA A 229 8.12 -7.63 -12.48
CA ALA A 229 6.80 -8.23 -12.65
C ALA A 229 6.42 -8.29 -14.13
N GLY A 230 5.62 -9.28 -14.51
CA GLY A 230 5.20 -9.47 -15.90
C GLY A 230 4.64 -10.86 -16.16
N HIS A 231 4.60 -11.23 -17.44
CA HIS A 231 4.19 -12.57 -17.87
C HIS A 231 5.11 -13.65 -17.30
N LEU A 232 4.55 -14.81 -16.94
CA LEU A 232 5.32 -15.91 -16.36
C LEU A 232 6.51 -16.33 -17.25
N GLN A 233 6.31 -16.37 -18.58
CA GLN A 233 7.34 -16.72 -19.54
C GLN A 233 8.50 -15.71 -19.56
N ALA A 234 8.21 -14.42 -19.34
CA ALA A 234 9.24 -13.39 -19.20
C ALA A 234 10.08 -13.62 -17.94
N LEU A 235 9.41 -13.93 -16.82
CA LEU A 235 10.07 -14.17 -15.54
C LEU A 235 10.92 -15.45 -15.57
N GLU A 236 10.42 -16.52 -16.18
CA GLU A 236 11.17 -17.75 -16.39
C GLU A 236 12.41 -17.53 -17.26
N PHE A 237 12.27 -16.73 -18.33
CA PHE A 237 13.41 -16.31 -19.15
C PHE A 237 14.46 -15.59 -18.30
N LEU A 238 14.04 -14.66 -17.44
CA LEU A 238 14.96 -13.95 -16.55
C LEU A 238 15.62 -14.86 -15.52
N GLN A 239 14.91 -15.83 -14.96
CA GLN A 239 15.50 -16.81 -14.04
C GLN A 239 16.60 -17.63 -14.73
N LYS A 240 16.32 -18.11 -15.95
CA LYS A 240 17.27 -18.89 -16.76
C LYS A 240 18.48 -18.08 -17.21
N ASN A 241 18.29 -16.79 -17.51
CA ASN A 241 19.31 -15.90 -18.08
C ASN A 241 19.91 -14.90 -17.07
N SER A 242 19.61 -15.03 -15.78
CA SER A 242 19.98 -14.08 -14.72
C SER A 242 21.46 -13.67 -14.71
N LYS A 243 22.36 -14.61 -15.00
CA LYS A 243 23.82 -14.36 -15.07
C LYS A 243 24.21 -13.37 -16.18
N ARG A 244 23.48 -13.34 -17.29
CA ARG A 244 23.73 -12.41 -18.42
C ARG A 244 23.56 -10.94 -18.00
N TYR A 245 22.70 -10.70 -17.01
CA TYR A 245 22.38 -9.35 -16.50
C TYR A 245 23.06 -9.04 -15.18
N SER A 246 24.10 -9.81 -14.79
CA SER A 246 24.83 -9.66 -13.52
C SER A 246 23.96 -9.75 -12.26
N PHE A 247 22.81 -10.43 -12.31
CA PHE A 247 21.97 -10.64 -11.14
C PHE A 247 22.62 -11.63 -10.16
N GLY A 248 22.70 -11.25 -8.89
CA GLY A 248 23.27 -12.07 -7.83
C GLY A 248 22.28 -13.08 -7.26
N ARG A 249 21.00 -12.71 -7.13
CA ARG A 249 19.92 -13.58 -6.67
C ARG A 249 18.63 -13.24 -7.42
N VAL A 250 17.90 -14.27 -7.86
CA VAL A 250 16.58 -14.13 -8.48
C VAL A 250 15.66 -15.16 -7.84
N LYS A 251 14.52 -14.73 -7.28
CA LYS A 251 13.56 -15.61 -6.59
C LYS A 251 12.13 -15.24 -6.98
N MET A 252 11.32 -16.24 -7.35
CA MET A 252 9.89 -16.06 -7.57
C MET A 252 9.20 -15.68 -6.25
N LEU A 253 8.33 -14.68 -6.30
CA LEU A 253 7.51 -14.27 -5.17
C LEU A 253 6.19 -15.07 -5.16
N PRO A 254 5.71 -15.49 -3.97
CA PRO A 254 4.46 -16.23 -3.83
C PRO A 254 3.27 -15.26 -3.89
N VAL A 255 3.03 -14.68 -5.07
CA VAL A 255 1.95 -13.73 -5.34
C VAL A 255 1.16 -14.16 -6.58
N SER A 256 -0.11 -13.75 -6.66
CA SER A 256 -1.04 -14.22 -7.69
C SER A 256 -0.90 -13.51 -9.04
N GLY A 257 -0.21 -12.37 -9.12
CA GLY A 257 -0.12 -11.60 -10.36
C GLY A 257 1.01 -10.60 -10.40
N ALA A 258 1.18 -9.97 -11.57
CA ALA A 258 2.19 -8.93 -11.82
C ALA A 258 1.74 -7.54 -11.32
N PHE A 259 1.75 -7.34 -10.01
CA PHE A 259 1.32 -6.08 -9.41
C PHE A 259 2.20 -4.88 -9.81
N HIS A 260 1.62 -3.69 -9.83
CA HIS A 260 2.27 -2.44 -10.25
C HIS A 260 2.80 -2.50 -11.69
N THR A 261 2.08 -3.20 -12.58
CA THR A 261 2.37 -3.24 -14.00
C THR A 261 1.16 -2.92 -14.84
N GLN A 262 1.36 -2.73 -16.15
CA GLN A 262 0.28 -2.57 -17.11
C GLN A 262 -0.73 -3.73 -17.11
N LEU A 263 -0.35 -4.93 -16.63
CA LEU A 263 -1.28 -6.07 -16.48
C LEU A 263 -2.36 -5.82 -15.42
N MET A 264 -2.19 -4.83 -14.55
CA MET A 264 -3.20 -4.44 -13.56
C MET A 264 -4.10 -3.28 -14.04
N HIS A 265 -4.00 -2.86 -15.30
CA HIS A 265 -4.71 -1.67 -15.78
C HIS A 265 -6.24 -1.75 -15.64
N SER A 266 -6.82 -2.95 -15.77
CA SER A 266 -8.26 -3.15 -15.54
C SER A 266 -8.70 -2.82 -14.11
N ALA A 267 -7.78 -2.85 -13.14
CA ALA A 267 -8.06 -2.49 -11.75
C ALA A 267 -8.07 -0.97 -11.49
N THR A 268 -7.62 -0.16 -12.45
CA THR A 268 -7.52 1.30 -12.29
C THR A 268 -8.90 1.96 -12.22
N GLU A 269 -9.80 1.63 -13.15
CA GLU A 269 -11.10 2.29 -13.24
C GLU A 269 -11.98 2.03 -12.00
N PRO A 270 -12.17 0.78 -11.54
CA PRO A 270 -12.98 0.52 -10.35
C PRO A 270 -12.46 1.25 -9.10
N LEU A 271 -11.14 1.30 -8.93
CA LEU A 271 -10.52 1.99 -7.81
C LEU A 271 -10.64 3.52 -7.94
N SER A 272 -10.48 4.06 -9.14
CA SER A 272 -10.59 5.50 -9.39
C SER A 272 -11.98 6.03 -9.06
N GLU A 273 -13.03 5.31 -9.44
CA GLU A 273 -14.42 5.68 -9.13
C GLU A 273 -14.68 5.74 -7.63
N VAL A 274 -14.17 4.78 -6.86
CA VAL A 274 -14.27 4.81 -5.39
C VAL A 274 -13.49 5.99 -4.82
N LEU A 275 -12.25 6.20 -5.25
CA LEU A 275 -11.42 7.29 -4.72
C LEU A 275 -12.01 8.68 -5.01
N LYS A 276 -12.70 8.88 -6.14
CA LYS A 276 -13.42 10.14 -6.46
C LYS A 276 -14.55 10.44 -5.47
N SER A 277 -15.12 9.41 -4.84
CA SER A 277 -16.20 9.56 -3.86
C SER A 277 -15.71 9.84 -2.44
N ILE A 278 -14.43 9.62 -2.15
CA ILE A 278 -13.83 9.78 -0.82
C ILE A 278 -13.29 11.19 -0.65
N ASN A 279 -13.61 11.82 0.48
CA ASN A 279 -13.12 13.15 0.81
C ASN A 279 -11.73 13.09 1.46
N ILE A 280 -10.69 12.97 0.64
CA ILE A 280 -9.30 12.87 1.12
C ILE A 280 -8.83 14.22 1.70
N GLN A 281 -8.48 14.21 2.98
CA GLN A 281 -7.97 15.37 3.72
C GLN A 281 -6.45 15.54 3.57
N SER A 282 -5.95 16.71 3.97
CA SER A 282 -4.51 16.90 4.14
C SER A 282 -4.01 16.06 5.33
N PRO A 283 -2.96 15.24 5.15
CA PRO A 283 -2.38 14.50 6.26
C PRO A 283 -1.88 15.40 7.39
N LEU A 284 -2.09 14.99 8.65
CA LEU A 284 -1.61 15.68 9.86
C LEU A 284 -0.08 15.62 10.02
N ILE A 285 0.53 14.61 9.42
CA ILE A 285 1.98 14.37 9.36
C ILE A 285 2.38 14.06 7.91
N ARG A 286 3.67 14.18 7.56
CA ARG A 286 4.11 13.92 6.19
C ARG A 286 3.83 12.48 5.78
N VAL A 287 3.10 12.26 4.69
CA VAL A 287 2.96 10.95 4.06
C VAL A 287 3.63 10.97 2.71
N TYR A 288 4.48 9.97 2.42
CA TYR A 288 5.21 9.86 1.16
C TYR A 288 4.50 8.90 0.19
N SER A 289 4.24 9.38 -1.03
CA SER A 289 3.60 8.65 -2.12
C SER A 289 4.53 7.60 -2.75
N ASN A 290 4.01 6.41 -3.02
CA ASN A 290 4.71 5.36 -3.77
C ASN A 290 4.89 5.67 -5.26
N VAL A 291 4.14 6.63 -5.82
CA VAL A 291 4.14 6.91 -7.26
C VAL A 291 5.34 7.79 -7.64
N ASP A 292 5.55 8.86 -6.89
CA ASP A 292 6.49 9.93 -7.23
C ASP A 292 7.43 10.31 -6.07
N CYS A 293 7.31 9.64 -4.91
CA CYS A 293 8.06 9.94 -3.68
C CYS A 293 7.81 11.35 -3.13
N ASN A 294 6.79 12.05 -3.62
CA ASN A 294 6.41 13.36 -3.10
C ASN A 294 5.58 13.21 -1.82
N ILE A 295 5.58 14.27 -1.02
CA ILE A 295 4.71 14.36 0.16
C ILE A 295 3.29 14.67 -0.32
N TYR A 296 2.29 13.96 0.21
CA TYR A 296 0.89 14.34 0.05
C TYR A 296 0.66 15.73 0.65
N LYS A 297 0.31 16.70 -0.19
CA LYS A 297 0.04 18.09 0.21
C LYS A 297 -1.45 18.37 0.13
N HIS A 298 -1.88 19.42 0.84
CA HIS A 298 -3.20 20.02 0.67
C HIS A 298 -3.47 20.25 -0.83
N PRO A 299 -4.66 19.90 -1.35
CA PRO A 299 -5.10 20.41 -2.64
C PRO A 299 -5.32 21.93 -2.49
N LYS A 300 -4.26 22.73 -2.59
CA LYS A 300 -4.38 24.17 -2.85
C LYS A 300 -4.74 24.29 -4.32
N THR A 301 -6.02 24.47 -4.60
CA THR A 301 -6.55 25.25 -5.73
C THR A 301 -5.65 25.32 -6.99
N SER A 302 -5.37 24.18 -7.60
CA SER A 302 -4.98 24.13 -9.00
C SER A 302 -6.04 23.34 -9.73
N LYS A 303 -7.00 24.08 -10.30
CA LYS A 303 -7.76 23.62 -11.45
C LYS A 303 -6.74 23.11 -12.46
N ASN A 304 -6.70 21.79 -12.64
CA ASN A 304 -6.37 21.06 -13.86
C ASN A 304 -6.33 19.58 -13.46
N CYS A 305 -7.53 19.03 -13.24
CA CYS A 305 -7.80 17.63 -13.54
C CYS A 305 -7.76 17.43 -15.06
#